data_AF-A0A5D9A0B8-F1
#
_entry.id   AF-A0A5D9A0B8-F1
#
_cell.length_a   1.000
_cell.length_b   1.000
_cell.length_c   1.000
_cell.angle_alpha   90.00
_cell.angle_beta   90.00
_cell.angle_gamma   90.00
#
_symmetry.space_group_name_H-M   'P 1'
#
loop_
_entity.id
_entity.type
_entity.pdbx_description
1 polymer ?
#
loop_
_entity_poly.entity_id
_entity_poly.type
_entity_poly.pdbx_seq_one_letter_code
_entity_poly.pdbx_strand_id
1 'polypeptide(L)'
;MASKTIFEIKDNFIKFQELFEKRKTITKDQIILVEKETKKDWTIGNSDTEIELEFDDLEFIVEKKKLNKKYGLKFRSQKFCKTPFFRFDSDGPAHRNYDENIPLSEQIVTTPHFNTFNSDGISIAYKNGILKNEETAKIIVDDINFGVSLFCQETNSKSRNKDCPEIVLKEATLNYNYEEMVNFDDLNFE
;
A
#
# COMPACT_ATOMS: atom_id res chain seq x y z
N MET A 1 -2.77 -23.48 6.86
CA MET A 1 -2.52 -23.74 5.42
C MET A 1 -1.06 -23.41 5.17
N ALA A 2 -0.29 -24.29 4.53
CA ALA A 2 1.08 -23.96 4.14
C ALA A 2 1.06 -22.73 3.22
N SER A 3 1.98 -21.79 3.42
CA SER A 3 2.13 -20.63 2.55
C SER A 3 2.47 -21.13 1.14
N LYS A 4 1.72 -20.68 0.13
CA LYS A 4 1.90 -21.11 -1.25
C LYS A 4 3.21 -20.52 -1.78
N THR A 5 4.12 -21.37 -2.23
CA THR A 5 5.34 -20.96 -2.94
C THR A 5 5.00 -20.21 -4.22
N ILE A 6 5.66 -19.06 -4.41
CA ILE A 6 5.68 -18.30 -5.66
C ILE A 6 6.98 -18.65 -6.39
N PHE A 7 6.87 -19.55 -7.37
CA PHE A 7 8.03 -20.08 -8.09
C PHE A 7 8.76 -18.99 -8.87
N GLU A 8 8.05 -18.00 -9.42
CA GLU A 8 8.65 -16.87 -10.13
C GLU A 8 9.66 -16.10 -9.25
N ILE A 9 9.36 -15.96 -7.95
CA ILE A 9 10.26 -15.33 -6.97
C ILE A 9 11.39 -16.28 -6.60
N LYS A 10 11.07 -17.54 -6.30
CA LYS A 10 12.08 -18.54 -5.91
C LYS A 10 13.15 -18.72 -6.98
N ASP A 11 12.72 -18.88 -8.23
CA ASP A 11 13.61 -19.17 -9.36
C ASP A 11 14.42 -17.94 -9.79
N ASN A 12 13.97 -16.73 -9.43
CA ASN A 12 14.62 -15.46 -9.77
C ASN A 12 15.01 -14.65 -8.53
N PHE A 13 15.31 -15.31 -7.40
CA PHE A 13 15.45 -14.63 -6.12
C PHE A 13 16.57 -13.58 -6.11
N ILE A 14 17.67 -13.80 -6.83
CA ILE A 14 18.76 -12.81 -6.95
C ILE A 14 18.25 -11.52 -7.63
N LYS A 15 17.57 -11.65 -8.78
CA LYS A 15 16.95 -10.50 -9.46
C LYS A 15 15.88 -9.84 -8.60
N PHE A 16 15.15 -10.63 -7.81
CA PHE A 16 14.21 -10.10 -6.83
C PHE A 16 14.93 -9.32 -5.72
N GLN A 17 16.07 -9.75 -5.21
CA GLN A 17 16.86 -9.01 -4.22
C GLN A 17 17.39 -7.68 -4.80
N GLU A 18 17.87 -7.66 -6.03
CA GLU A 18 18.26 -6.42 -6.72
C GLU A 18 17.11 -5.41 -6.78
N LEU A 19 15.87 -5.91 -6.94
CA LEU A 19 14.67 -5.09 -6.88
C LEU A 19 14.43 -4.47 -5.50
N PHE A 20 14.95 -5.00 -4.38
CA PHE A 20 14.93 -4.31 -3.06
C PHE A 20 15.96 -3.19 -3.03
N GLU A 21 17.18 -3.54 -3.41
CA GLU A 21 18.37 -2.74 -3.16
C GLU A 21 18.44 -1.53 -4.10
N LYS A 22 18.05 -1.70 -5.36
CA LYS A 22 18.10 -0.62 -6.35
C LYS A 22 17.05 0.44 -6.09
N ARG A 23 17.49 1.68 -6.30
CA ARG A 23 16.62 2.86 -6.18
C ARG A 23 15.52 2.80 -7.24
N LYS A 24 14.29 3.05 -6.81
CA LYS A 24 13.11 3.20 -7.65
C LYS A 24 12.69 4.67 -7.73
N THR A 25 12.28 5.12 -8.90
CA THR A 25 11.77 6.47 -9.12
C THR A 25 10.30 6.39 -9.47
N ILE A 26 9.44 6.74 -8.53
CA ILE A 26 8.00 6.89 -8.74
C ILE A 26 7.79 8.15 -9.59
N THR A 27 7.18 8.00 -10.76
CA THR A 27 7.14 9.06 -11.78
C THR A 27 6.26 10.25 -11.40
N LYS A 28 5.21 10.03 -10.60
CA LYS A 28 4.30 11.08 -10.11
C LYS A 28 4.73 11.59 -8.73
N ASP A 29 4.73 12.91 -8.53
CA ASP A 29 4.91 13.53 -7.21
C ASP A 29 3.62 13.62 -6.40
N GLN A 30 2.46 13.42 -7.05
CA GLN A 30 1.14 13.35 -6.41
C GLN A 30 0.34 12.19 -6.99
N ILE A 31 -0.29 11.40 -6.13
CA ILE A 31 -1.15 10.29 -6.51
C ILE A 31 -2.56 10.59 -6.01
N ILE A 32 -3.45 10.85 -6.97
CA ILE A 32 -4.85 11.13 -6.70
C ILE A 32 -5.59 9.80 -6.56
N LEU A 33 -6.26 9.60 -5.43
CA LEU A 33 -7.08 8.42 -5.21
C LEU A 33 -8.50 8.63 -5.74
N VAL A 34 -8.96 7.70 -6.58
CA VAL A 34 -10.32 7.65 -7.16
C VAL A 34 -11.05 6.40 -6.73
N GLU A 35 -12.38 6.40 -6.76
CA GLU A 35 -13.19 5.21 -6.42
C GLU A 35 -12.82 3.99 -7.29
N LYS A 36 -12.75 2.80 -6.69
CA LYS A 36 -12.58 1.55 -7.44
C LYS A 36 -13.89 1.11 -8.07
N GLU A 37 -13.85 0.71 -9.34
CA GLU A 37 -15.02 0.21 -10.08
C GLU A 37 -15.69 -1.00 -9.41
N THR A 38 -14.90 -1.96 -8.92
CA THR A 38 -15.38 -3.24 -8.38
C THR A 38 -15.62 -3.25 -6.87
N LYS A 39 -15.07 -2.27 -6.14
CA LYS A 39 -15.14 -2.16 -4.67
C LYS A 39 -15.33 -0.71 -4.27
N LYS A 40 -16.56 -0.20 -4.40
CA LYS A 40 -16.87 1.22 -4.25
C LYS A 40 -16.59 1.81 -2.86
N ASP A 41 -16.41 0.98 -1.83
CA ASP A 41 -15.96 1.40 -0.50
C ASP A 41 -14.44 1.68 -0.44
N TRP A 42 -13.72 1.42 -1.52
CA TRP A 42 -12.29 1.66 -1.69
C TRP A 42 -12.01 2.72 -2.75
N THR A 43 -10.87 3.37 -2.56
CA THR A 43 -10.22 4.23 -3.53
C THR A 43 -8.88 3.63 -3.93
N ILE A 44 -8.40 3.97 -5.13
CA ILE A 44 -7.14 3.52 -5.70
C ILE A 44 -6.47 4.66 -6.46
N GLY A 45 -5.14 4.67 -6.45
CA GLY A 45 -4.32 5.46 -7.35
C GLY A 45 -3.02 4.74 -7.61
N ASN A 46 -2.38 5.03 -8.75
CA ASN A 46 -1.13 4.40 -9.14
C ASN A 46 -0.20 5.38 -9.87
N SER A 47 1.07 5.00 -9.90
CA SER A 47 2.12 5.69 -10.63
C SER A 47 3.06 4.64 -11.22
N ASP A 48 3.44 4.85 -12.48
CA ASP A 48 4.56 4.12 -13.07
C ASP A 48 5.82 4.40 -12.25
N THR A 49 6.71 3.41 -12.19
CA THR A 49 7.94 3.48 -11.41
C THR A 49 9.10 3.00 -12.26
N GLU A 50 10.14 3.83 -12.36
CA GLU A 50 11.35 3.53 -13.10
C GLU A 50 12.37 2.87 -12.15
N ILE A 51 13.14 1.92 -12.66
CA ILE A 51 14.24 1.27 -11.96
C ILE A 51 15.33 0.90 -12.96
N GLU A 52 16.58 0.91 -12.53
CA GLU A 52 17.73 0.46 -13.34
C GLU A 52 17.81 -1.08 -13.39
N LEU A 53 16.72 -1.72 -13.80
CA LEU A 53 16.57 -3.14 -14.09
C LEU A 53 15.64 -3.30 -15.29
N GLU A 54 15.65 -4.45 -15.93
CA GLU A 54 14.74 -4.78 -17.04
C GLU A 54 13.31 -5.05 -16.54
N PHE A 55 12.65 -4.01 -16.04
CA PHE A 55 11.25 -3.97 -15.65
C PHE A 55 10.60 -2.75 -16.30
N ASP A 56 9.69 -2.97 -17.24
CA ASP A 56 8.98 -1.92 -17.97
C ASP A 56 7.51 -1.76 -17.53
N ASP A 57 7.06 -2.54 -16.54
CA ASP A 57 5.70 -2.54 -16.02
C ASP A 57 5.64 -2.42 -14.48
N LEU A 58 6.69 -1.83 -13.88
CA LEU A 58 6.74 -1.61 -12.45
C LEU A 58 5.81 -0.45 -12.04
N GLU A 59 4.84 -0.74 -11.19
CA GLU A 59 3.86 0.22 -10.69
C GLU A 59 3.91 0.34 -9.17
N PHE A 60 3.85 1.56 -8.67
CA PHE A 60 3.48 1.87 -7.29
C PHE A 60 1.97 2.08 -7.21
N ILE A 61 1.29 1.32 -6.35
CA ILE A 61 -0.16 1.35 -6.21
C ILE A 61 -0.53 1.64 -4.76
N VAL A 62 -1.49 2.54 -4.59
CA VAL A 62 -2.03 2.97 -3.31
C VAL A 62 -3.52 2.67 -3.28
N GLU A 63 -3.99 2.00 -2.23
CA GLU A 63 -5.40 1.69 -2.02
C GLU A 63 -5.81 2.17 -0.64
N LYS A 64 -6.93 2.89 -0.51
CA LYS A 64 -7.45 3.33 0.78
C LYS A 64 -8.95 3.10 0.86
N LYS A 65 -9.42 2.53 1.97
CA LYS A 65 -10.85 2.39 2.22
C LYS A 65 -11.40 3.73 2.73
N LYS A 66 -12.56 4.12 2.21
CA LYS A 66 -13.09 5.49 2.34
C LYS A 66 -13.40 5.92 3.78
N LEU A 67 -14.03 5.03 4.54
CA LEU A 67 -14.58 5.34 5.86
C LEU A 67 -13.69 4.91 7.03
N ASN A 68 -12.50 4.37 6.77
CA ASN A 68 -11.59 3.99 7.83
C ASN A 68 -10.13 4.36 7.52
N LYS A 69 -9.27 4.09 8.49
CA LYS A 69 -7.82 4.34 8.40
C LYS A 69 -7.08 3.23 7.64
N LYS A 70 -7.79 2.24 7.10
CA LYS A 70 -7.17 1.13 6.38
C LYS A 70 -6.73 1.57 5.00
N TYR A 71 -5.46 1.36 4.72
CA TYR A 71 -4.87 1.53 3.41
C TYR A 71 -3.80 0.46 3.16
N GLY A 72 -3.46 0.28 1.89
CA GLY A 72 -2.43 -0.62 1.43
C GLY A 72 -1.56 0.07 0.39
N LEU A 73 -0.26 -0.18 0.47
CA LEU A 73 0.75 0.31 -0.48
C LEU A 73 1.40 -0.90 -1.12
N LYS A 74 1.70 -0.86 -2.42
CA LYS A 74 2.33 -2.00 -3.08
C LYS A 74 3.15 -1.64 -4.30
N PHE A 75 4.23 -2.37 -4.51
CA PHE A 75 4.89 -2.48 -5.81
C PHE A 75 4.44 -3.73 -6.54
N ARG A 76 4.20 -3.61 -7.84
CA ARG A 76 3.79 -4.70 -8.72
C ARG A 76 4.46 -4.57 -10.08
N SER A 77 4.86 -5.70 -10.64
CA SER A 77 5.23 -5.90 -12.04
C SER A 77 4.60 -7.22 -12.44
N GLN A 78 3.59 -7.18 -13.31
CA GLN A 78 2.84 -8.36 -13.71
C GLN A 78 3.70 -9.30 -14.57
N LYS A 79 4.65 -8.75 -15.33
CA LYS A 79 5.59 -9.51 -16.15
C LYS A 79 6.57 -10.31 -15.30
N PHE A 80 6.94 -9.81 -14.12
CA PHE A 80 7.82 -10.53 -13.20
C PHE A 80 7.07 -11.49 -12.29
N CYS A 81 6.03 -11.02 -11.61
CA CYS A 81 5.23 -11.84 -10.70
C CYS A 81 3.78 -11.33 -10.65
N LYS A 82 2.82 -12.25 -10.81
CA LYS A 82 1.39 -11.90 -10.77
C LYS A 82 0.95 -11.29 -9.43
N THR A 83 1.66 -11.63 -8.36
CA THR A 83 1.37 -11.13 -7.01
C THR A 83 2.25 -9.90 -6.71
N PRO A 84 1.71 -8.83 -6.10
CA PRO A 84 2.55 -7.72 -5.64
C PRO A 84 3.61 -8.22 -4.66
N PHE A 85 4.85 -7.84 -4.88
CA PHE A 85 6.02 -8.43 -4.21
C PHE A 85 6.57 -7.58 -3.06
N PHE A 86 6.12 -6.32 -2.97
CA PHE A 86 6.15 -5.53 -1.75
C PHE A 86 4.79 -5.03 -1.45
N ARG A 87 4.38 -5.19 -0.20
CA ARG A 87 3.16 -4.59 0.29
C ARG A 87 3.36 -4.04 1.67
N PHE A 88 2.63 -2.98 1.98
CA PHE A 88 2.39 -2.54 3.34
C PHE A 88 0.88 -2.55 3.56
N ASP A 89 0.45 -3.18 4.64
CA ASP A 89 -0.95 -3.21 5.06
C ASP A 89 -1.06 -2.44 6.38
N SER A 90 -1.82 -1.34 6.41
CA SER A 90 -1.96 -0.53 7.64
C SER A 90 -2.86 -1.20 8.68
N ASP A 91 -3.83 -2.00 8.23
CA ASP A 91 -4.79 -2.69 9.08
C ASP A 91 -5.34 -3.96 8.37
N GLY A 92 -5.67 -5.01 9.12
CA GLY A 92 -6.07 -6.30 8.57
C GLY A 92 -5.74 -7.50 9.46
N PRO A 93 -5.86 -8.72 8.91
CA PRO A 93 -5.50 -9.92 9.64
C PRO A 93 -4.00 -9.95 9.95
N ALA A 94 -3.64 -10.53 11.10
CA ALA A 94 -2.26 -10.89 11.36
C ALA A 94 -1.81 -12.00 10.40
N HIS A 95 -0.54 -11.97 10.03
CA HIS A 95 0.10 -12.99 9.21
C HIS A 95 0.94 -13.90 10.09
N ARG A 96 0.99 -15.18 9.75
CA ARG A 96 1.87 -16.14 10.41
C ARG A 96 2.99 -16.53 9.47
N ASN A 97 4.23 -16.23 9.85
CA ASN A 97 5.43 -16.73 9.19
C ASN A 97 5.71 -18.14 9.70
N TYR A 98 5.45 -19.16 8.88
CA TYR A 98 5.72 -20.53 9.26
C TYR A 98 7.22 -20.80 9.17
N ASP A 99 7.89 -20.77 10.31
CA ASP A 99 9.29 -21.15 10.48
C ASP A 99 9.41 -22.04 11.72
N GLU A 100 9.80 -23.30 11.52
CA GLU A 100 9.93 -24.27 12.61
C GLU A 100 11.05 -23.91 13.60
N ASN A 101 11.96 -23.02 13.21
CA ASN A 101 13.08 -22.57 14.05
C ASN A 101 12.71 -21.40 14.97
N ILE A 102 11.52 -20.80 14.81
CA ILE A 102 11.06 -19.63 15.57
C ILE A 102 9.88 -20.03 16.48
N PRO A 103 9.84 -19.61 17.76
CA PRO A 103 8.70 -19.86 18.64
C PRO A 103 7.35 -19.42 18.04
N LEU A 104 6.28 -20.19 18.29
CA LEU A 104 4.93 -19.90 17.75
C LEU A 104 4.44 -18.47 18.05
N SER A 105 4.77 -17.94 19.22
CA SER A 105 4.42 -16.58 19.64
C SER A 105 5.10 -15.51 18.80
N GLU A 106 6.27 -15.81 18.24
CA GLU A 106 7.08 -14.91 17.41
C GLU A 106 6.79 -15.07 15.91
N GLN A 107 6.07 -16.15 15.53
CA GLN A 107 5.64 -16.37 14.16
C GLN A 107 4.48 -15.45 13.72
N ILE A 108 3.77 -14.81 14.65
CA ILE A 108 2.61 -13.96 14.34
C ILE A 108 3.02 -12.49 14.22
N VAL A 109 2.70 -11.89 13.07
CA VAL A 109 2.95 -10.49 12.76
C VAL A 109 1.61 -9.77 12.56
N THR A 110 1.27 -8.90 13.51
CA THR A 110 0.06 -8.06 13.46
C THR A 110 0.24 -6.87 12.52
N THR A 111 -0.86 -6.30 12.00
CA THR A 111 -0.81 -5.01 11.30
C THR A 111 -0.53 -3.84 12.28
N PRO A 112 0.03 -2.71 11.82
CA PRO A 112 0.58 -2.51 10.49
C PRO A 112 1.85 -3.34 10.25
N HIS A 113 2.03 -3.87 9.04
CA HIS A 113 3.23 -4.64 8.68
C HIS A 113 3.54 -4.54 7.19
N PHE A 114 4.77 -4.89 6.84
CA PHE A 114 5.19 -5.16 5.48
C PHE A 114 4.96 -6.63 5.13
N ASN A 115 4.72 -6.90 3.86
CA ASN A 115 4.72 -8.23 3.29
C ASN A 115 5.69 -8.29 2.11
N THR A 116 6.46 -9.37 2.04
CA THR A 116 7.35 -9.69 0.93
C THR A 116 7.56 -11.19 0.83
N PHE A 117 8.63 -11.65 0.17
CA PHE A 117 8.99 -13.05 0.00
C PHE A 117 10.40 -13.36 0.50
N ASN A 118 10.62 -14.58 0.99
CA ASN A 118 11.95 -15.12 1.27
C ASN A 118 12.54 -15.85 0.06
N SER A 119 13.74 -16.42 0.21
CA SER A 119 14.47 -17.16 -0.85
C SER A 119 13.74 -18.38 -1.39
N ASP A 120 12.83 -18.96 -0.62
CA ASP A 120 12.00 -20.09 -1.04
C ASP A 120 10.73 -19.64 -1.79
N GLY A 121 10.60 -18.34 -2.08
CA GLY A 121 9.40 -17.76 -2.68
C GLY A 121 8.19 -17.80 -1.75
N ILE A 122 8.41 -17.93 -0.43
CA ILE A 122 7.36 -17.99 0.58
C ILE A 122 7.04 -16.58 1.07
N SER A 123 5.75 -16.24 1.10
CA SER A 123 5.32 -14.95 1.62
C SER A 123 5.62 -14.84 3.11
N ILE A 124 6.25 -13.74 3.50
CA ILE A 124 6.57 -13.38 4.87
C ILE A 124 6.03 -11.98 5.18
N ALA A 125 5.62 -11.78 6.43
CA ALA A 125 5.27 -10.47 6.97
C ALA A 125 6.31 -10.02 8.00
N TYR A 126 6.53 -8.72 8.16
CA TYR A 126 7.46 -8.22 9.18
C TYR A 126 7.16 -6.77 9.59
N LYS A 127 7.67 -6.39 10.76
CA LYS A 127 7.73 -5.00 11.23
C LYS A 127 9.18 -4.54 11.25
N ASN A 128 9.49 -3.45 10.55
CA ASN A 128 10.79 -2.81 10.66
C ASN A 128 10.95 -2.11 12.03
N GLY A 129 12.10 -1.49 12.28
CA GLY A 129 12.38 -0.81 13.56
C GLY A 129 11.34 0.26 13.93
N ILE A 130 10.82 0.98 12.93
CA ILE A 130 9.83 2.05 13.11
C ILE A 130 8.48 1.47 13.54
N LEU A 131 8.02 0.41 12.89
CA LEU A 131 6.72 -0.23 13.20
C LEU A 131 6.71 -1.02 14.52
N LYS A 132 7.89 -1.31 15.09
CA LYS A 132 7.99 -1.92 16.43
C LYS A 132 7.66 -0.92 17.55
N ASN A 133 7.72 0.39 17.27
CA ASN A 133 7.28 1.42 18.20
C ASN A 133 5.76 1.67 18.02
N GLU A 134 4.97 1.42 19.07
CA GLU A 134 3.51 1.47 19.00
C GLU A 134 2.95 2.87 18.70
N GLU A 135 3.54 3.91 19.28
CA GLU A 135 3.12 5.30 19.07
C GLU A 135 3.34 5.73 17.62
N THR A 136 4.51 5.40 17.08
CA THR A 136 4.86 5.69 15.68
C THR A 136 4.00 4.87 14.72
N ALA A 137 3.76 3.59 15.02
CA ALA A 137 2.87 2.73 14.25
C ALA A 137 1.45 3.31 14.17
N LYS A 138 0.93 3.88 15.27
CA LYS A 138 -0.38 4.52 15.28
C LYS A 138 -0.43 5.75 14.37
N ILE A 139 0.59 6.60 14.39
CA ILE A 139 0.69 7.77 13.50
C ILE A 139 0.69 7.33 12.03
N ILE A 140 1.46 6.29 11.71
CA ILE A 140 1.51 5.71 10.36
C ILE A 140 0.14 5.19 9.93
N VAL A 141 -0.59 4.49 10.80
CA VAL A 141 -1.94 4.01 10.47
C VAL A 141 -2.91 5.16 10.24
N ASP A 142 -2.78 6.24 11.01
CA ASP A 142 -3.69 7.37 10.99
C ASP A 142 -3.51 8.27 9.75
N ASP A 143 -2.29 8.38 9.23
CA ASP A 143 -1.96 9.21 8.07
C ASP A 143 -1.24 8.41 6.96
N ILE A 144 -1.91 8.32 5.81
CA ILE A 144 -1.40 7.61 4.64
C ILE A 144 -0.10 8.20 4.10
N ASN A 145 0.14 9.51 4.23
CA ASN A 145 1.37 10.14 3.74
C ASN A 145 2.58 9.77 4.61
N PHE A 146 2.39 9.58 5.92
CA PHE A 146 3.43 8.99 6.78
C PHE A 146 3.67 7.52 6.40
N GLY A 147 2.61 6.76 6.10
CA GLY A 147 2.74 5.40 5.56
C GLY A 147 3.54 5.32 4.26
N VAL A 148 3.26 6.23 3.33
CA VAL A 148 3.98 6.30 2.05
C VAL A 148 5.43 6.67 2.27
N SER A 149 5.71 7.63 3.15
CA SER A 149 7.08 8.01 3.52
C SER A 149 7.86 6.82 4.08
N LEU A 150 7.25 6.05 4.99
CA LEU A 150 7.85 4.84 5.53
C LEU A 150 8.08 3.79 4.44
N PHE A 151 7.08 3.57 3.57
CA PHE A 151 7.18 2.61 2.48
C PHE A 151 8.29 2.96 1.50
N CYS A 152 8.46 4.25 1.16
CA CYS A 152 9.55 4.70 0.32
C CYS A 152 10.91 4.38 0.93
N GLN A 153 11.08 4.66 2.23
CA GLN A 153 12.32 4.38 2.95
C GLN A 153 12.64 2.88 2.93
N GLU A 154 11.65 2.03 3.25
CA GLU A 154 11.82 0.58 3.29
C GLU A 154 12.17 -0.01 1.91
N THR A 155 11.67 0.60 0.83
CA THR A 155 11.79 0.07 -0.54
C THR A 155 12.85 0.78 -1.39
N ASN A 156 13.64 1.68 -0.78
CA ASN A 156 14.57 2.57 -1.48
C ASN A 156 13.92 3.25 -2.70
N SER A 157 12.74 3.83 -2.51
CA SER A 157 12.03 4.55 -3.57
C SER A 157 11.92 6.03 -3.26
N LYS A 158 11.85 6.85 -4.32
CA LYS A 158 11.61 8.29 -4.25
C LYS A 158 10.67 8.73 -5.36
N SER A 159 10.03 9.89 -5.22
CA SER A 159 9.38 10.52 -6.38
C SER A 159 10.41 11.29 -7.21
N ARG A 160 10.01 11.74 -8.39
CA ARG A 160 10.92 12.42 -9.31
C ARG A 160 11.48 13.74 -8.75
N ASN A 161 10.65 14.53 -8.06
CA ASN A 161 11.04 15.85 -7.55
C ASN A 161 10.91 16.01 -6.02
N LYS A 162 10.44 14.98 -5.31
CA LYS A 162 10.29 14.97 -3.85
C LYS A 162 10.88 13.67 -3.27
N ASP A 163 10.92 13.59 -1.94
CA ASP A 163 11.32 12.34 -1.29
C ASP A 163 10.31 11.21 -1.51
N CYS A 164 9.01 11.52 -1.54
CA CYS A 164 7.94 10.57 -1.81
C CYS A 164 6.75 11.24 -2.51
N PRO A 165 5.91 10.48 -3.23
CA PRO A 165 4.65 11.00 -3.72
C PRO A 165 3.72 11.37 -2.57
N GLU A 166 2.99 12.46 -2.73
CA GLU A 166 1.93 12.86 -1.82
C GLU A 166 0.60 12.25 -2.27
N ILE A 167 -0.17 11.69 -1.33
CA ILE A 167 -1.46 11.09 -1.60
C ILE A 167 -2.56 12.12 -1.40
N VAL A 168 -3.30 12.37 -2.48
CA VAL A 168 -4.41 13.31 -2.50
C VAL A 168 -5.71 12.52 -2.61
N LEU A 169 -6.57 12.67 -1.61
CA LEU A 169 -7.93 12.15 -1.67
C LEU A 169 -8.75 13.07 -2.55
N LYS A 170 -9.32 12.57 -3.64
CA LYS A 170 -10.31 13.33 -4.38
C LYS A 170 -11.51 13.53 -3.47
N GLU A 171 -11.75 14.77 -3.03
CA GLU A 171 -12.94 15.09 -2.25
C GLU A 171 -14.17 14.61 -3.03
N ALA A 172 -15.10 13.98 -2.33
CA ALA A 172 -16.40 13.72 -2.92
C ALA A 172 -16.99 15.08 -3.28
N THR A 173 -17.15 15.37 -4.57
CA THR A 173 -18.09 16.40 -5.00
C THR A 173 -19.45 15.99 -4.45
N LEU A 174 -19.85 16.60 -3.33
CA LEU A 174 -21.23 16.58 -2.89
C LEU A 174 -22.00 17.29 -3.99
N ASN A 175 -22.59 16.50 -4.91
CA ASN A 175 -23.64 16.98 -5.78
C ASN A 175 -24.85 17.28 -4.89
N TYR A 176 -24.82 18.41 -4.20
CA TYR A 176 -26.03 19.01 -3.69
C TYR A 176 -26.84 19.40 -4.92
N ASN A 177 -27.89 18.62 -5.23
CA ASN A 177 -28.98 19.13 -6.04
C ASN A 177 -29.63 20.25 -5.21
N TYR A 178 -29.14 21.47 -5.39
CA TYR A 178 -29.73 22.67 -4.82
C TYR A 178 -31.18 22.90 -5.29
N GLU A 179 -31.65 22.14 -6.29
CA GLU A 179 -33.03 22.19 -6.78
C GLU A 179 -34.05 21.51 -5.85
N GLU A 180 -33.64 20.74 -4.83
CA GLU A 180 -34.55 20.17 -3.82
C GLU A 180 -34.53 20.90 -2.46
N MET A 181 -33.78 22.00 -2.33
CA MET A 181 -33.76 22.79 -1.09
C MET A 181 -34.82 23.90 -1.10
N VAL A 182 -35.98 23.56 -0.55
CA VAL A 182 -36.92 24.45 0.15
C VAL A 182 -37.44 25.64 -0.66
N ASN A 183 -38.67 25.52 -1.17
CA ASN A 183 -39.48 26.66 -1.53
C ASN A 183 -39.84 27.43 -0.24
N PHE A 184 -39.05 28.45 0.12
CA PHE A 184 -39.31 29.28 1.30
C PHE A 184 -40.61 30.09 1.19
N ASP A 185 -41.22 30.13 0.00
CA ASP A 185 -42.50 30.80 -0.25
C ASP A 185 -43.71 30.05 0.35
N ASP A 186 -43.55 28.79 0.79
CA ASP A 186 -44.60 28.02 1.46
C ASP A 186 -44.56 28.13 3.00
N LEU A 187 -43.63 28.90 3.56
CA LEU A 187 -43.56 29.17 5.00
C LEU A 187 -44.41 30.40 5.36
N ASN A 188 -45.73 30.20 5.45
CA ASN A 188 -46.59 31.13 6.16
C ASN A 188 -46.27 31.06 7.67
N PHE A 189 -45.68 32.14 8.19
CA PHE A 189 -45.66 32.38 9.63
C PHE A 189 -46.98 33.04 10.02
N GLU A 190 -47.90 32.25 10.59
CA GLU A 190 -48.99 32.78 11.43
C GLU A 190 -48.48 33.18 12.82
#